data_AF-M7YI47-F1
#
_entry.id   AF-M7YI47-F1
#
_cell.length_a   1.000
_cell.length_b   1.000
_cell.length_c   1.000
_cell.angle_alpha   90.00
_cell.angle_beta   90.00
_cell.angle_gamma   90.00
#
_symmetry.space_group_name_H-M   'P 1'
#
loop_
_entity.id
_entity.type
_entity.pdbx_description
1 polymer ?
#
loop_
_entity_poly.entity_id
_entity_poly.type
_entity_poly.pdbx_seq_one_letter_code
_entity_poly.pdbx_strand_id
1 'polypeptide(L)'
;MEVMLEHARMEERVLFPDIQRASFPGVCDKVQEQHGKHLPMMNGIKEDIKTLLTLELGSALFYEVLVNLSVRLKALQDHTKEHFKEEEKDMLPRLESVRRMQREEGNVPDKSNSGWASEAMGTMEMTHSKLFPFFMTGLMPQEAVQYLDLVCRCTKNTRHLVSMLRSLAERLEDANPSIIHNNPTRLYEHLLVKSP
;
A
#
# COMPACT_ATOMS: atom_id res chain seq x y z
N MET A 1 5.66 5.48 -3.83
CA MET A 1 6.31 4.53 -4.74
C MET A 1 6.79 3.27 -4.02
N GLU A 2 7.49 3.40 -2.89
CA GLU A 2 7.93 2.23 -2.08
C GLU A 2 6.77 1.29 -1.72
N VAL A 3 5.58 1.84 -1.45
CA VAL A 3 4.35 1.09 -1.19
C VAL A 3 4.03 0.08 -2.30
N MET A 4 3.98 0.52 -3.56
CA MET A 4 3.66 -0.37 -4.68
C MET A 4 4.73 -1.44 -4.90
N LEU A 5 5.99 -1.14 -4.58
CA LEU A 5 7.07 -2.11 -4.66
C LEU A 5 6.95 -3.19 -3.58
N GLU A 6 6.66 -2.81 -2.34
CA GLU A 6 6.45 -3.78 -1.27
C GLU A 6 5.16 -4.58 -1.45
N HIS A 7 4.09 -3.95 -1.95
CA HIS A 7 2.86 -4.61 -2.34
C HIS A 7 3.13 -5.68 -3.41
N ALA A 8 3.75 -5.33 -4.55
CA ALA A 8 4.07 -6.29 -5.60
C ALA A 8 4.94 -7.47 -5.08
N ARG A 9 5.93 -7.18 -4.23
CA ARG A 9 6.76 -8.22 -3.61
C ARG A 9 5.99 -9.11 -2.65
N MET A 10 5.08 -8.54 -1.87
CA MET A 10 4.22 -9.28 -0.96
C MET A 10 3.35 -10.26 -1.74
N GLU A 11 2.73 -9.79 -2.82
CA GLU A 11 1.90 -10.65 -3.65
C GLU A 11 2.71 -11.77 -4.32
N GLU A 12 3.80 -11.43 -5.00
CA GLU A 12 4.62 -12.38 -5.74
C GLU A 12 5.27 -13.44 -4.84
N ARG A 13 5.59 -13.10 -3.58
CA ARG A 13 6.23 -14.02 -2.65
C ARG A 13 5.26 -14.80 -1.77
N VAL A 14 4.17 -14.17 -1.36
CA VAL A 14 3.28 -14.71 -0.33
C VAL A 14 1.95 -15.20 -0.92
N LEU A 15 1.35 -14.43 -1.83
CA LEU A 15 -0.01 -14.73 -2.32
C LEU A 15 -0.02 -15.56 -3.60
N PHE A 16 0.76 -15.15 -4.61
CA PHE A 16 0.77 -15.79 -5.93
C PHE A 16 1.18 -17.27 -5.89
N PRO A 17 2.17 -17.71 -5.09
CA PRO A 17 2.54 -19.12 -5.05
C PRO A 17 1.38 -20.02 -4.63
N ASP A 18 0.52 -19.57 -3.72
CA ASP A 18 -0.65 -20.34 -3.30
C ASP A 18 -1.74 -20.36 -4.37
N ILE A 19 -1.98 -19.22 -5.03
CA ILE A 19 -2.96 -19.11 -6.11
C ILE A 19 -2.53 -19.97 -7.32
N GLN A 20 -1.27 -19.88 -7.73
CA GLN A 20 -0.72 -20.65 -8.86
C GLN A 20 -0.72 -22.16 -8.60
N ARG A 21 -0.42 -22.60 -7.37
CA ARG A 21 -0.42 -24.03 -7.03
C ARG A 21 -1.82 -24.65 -7.08
N ALA A 22 -2.84 -23.87 -6.74
CA ALA A 22 -4.23 -24.32 -6.67
C ALA A 22 -5.05 -23.99 -7.94
N SER A 23 -4.46 -23.32 -8.93
CA SER A 23 -5.12 -22.89 -10.16
C SER A 23 -4.37 -23.37 -11.42
N PHE A 24 -4.83 -22.95 -12.60
CA PHE A 24 -4.11 -23.22 -13.84
C PHE A 24 -2.79 -22.41 -13.91
N PRO A 25 -1.73 -22.96 -14.54
CA PRO A 25 -0.48 -22.25 -14.74
C PRO A 25 -0.68 -20.90 -15.46
N GLY A 26 -0.02 -19.86 -14.98
CA GLY A 26 -0.04 -18.52 -15.59
C GLY A 26 -1.17 -17.60 -15.12
N VAL A 27 -1.97 -18.01 -14.13
CA VAL A 27 -3.09 -17.20 -13.60
C VAL A 27 -2.65 -15.83 -13.03
N CYS A 28 -1.40 -15.70 -12.56
CA CYS A 28 -0.86 -14.44 -12.01
C CYS A 28 -0.04 -13.64 -13.03
N ASP A 29 0.20 -14.14 -14.25
CA ASP A 29 1.20 -13.57 -15.17
C ASP A 29 0.84 -12.14 -15.59
N LYS A 30 -0.45 -11.86 -15.78
CA LYS A 30 -0.94 -10.52 -16.14
C LYS A 30 -0.63 -9.49 -15.05
N VAL A 31 -0.87 -9.83 -13.79
CA VAL A 31 -0.62 -8.94 -12.65
C VAL A 31 0.89 -8.74 -12.46
N GLN A 32 1.66 -9.81 -12.61
CA GLN A 32 3.12 -9.75 -12.58
C GLN A 32 3.70 -8.88 -13.73
N GLU A 33 3.10 -8.90 -14.92
CA GLU A 33 3.47 -8.00 -16.02
C GLU A 33 3.18 -6.54 -15.67
N GLN A 34 2.05 -6.25 -15.02
CA GLN A 34 1.71 -4.90 -14.54
C GLN A 34 2.75 -4.40 -13.52
N HIS A 35 3.16 -5.23 -12.56
CA HIS A 35 4.24 -4.90 -11.62
C HIS A 35 5.53 -4.49 -12.34
N GLY A 36 5.90 -5.25 -13.38
CA GLY A 36 7.07 -4.95 -14.22
C GLY A 36 6.98 -3.60 -14.94
N LYS A 37 5.78 -3.18 -15.35
CA LYS A 37 5.54 -1.88 -16.02
C LYS A 37 5.51 -0.70 -15.05
N HIS A 38 5.07 -0.91 -13.81
CA HIS A 38 5.02 0.15 -12.80
C HIS A 38 6.42 0.63 -12.39
N LEU A 39 7.42 -0.25 -12.37
CA LEU A 39 8.76 0.08 -11.87
C LEU A 39 9.49 1.15 -12.72
N PRO A 40 9.58 1.05 -14.06
CA PRO A 40 10.15 2.11 -14.89
C PRO A 40 9.43 3.46 -14.74
N MET A 41 8.10 3.43 -14.60
CA MET A 41 7.29 4.66 -14.43
C MET A 41 7.60 5.35 -13.09
N MET A 42 7.68 4.59 -12.01
CA MET A 42 8.10 5.10 -10.69
C MET A 42 9.53 5.65 -10.73
N ASN A 43 10.46 4.98 -11.39
CA ASN A 43 11.81 5.51 -11.56
C ASN A 43 11.82 6.83 -12.32
N GLY A 44 11.05 6.95 -13.41
CA GLY A 44 10.90 8.20 -14.14
C GLY A 44 10.39 9.35 -13.27
N ILE A 45 9.37 9.10 -12.43
CA ILE A 45 8.85 10.08 -11.47
C ILE A 45 9.93 10.53 -10.48
N LYS A 46 10.73 9.58 -9.96
CA LYS A 46 11.81 9.90 -9.02
C LYS A 46 12.89 10.75 -9.67
N GLU A 47 13.26 10.46 -10.92
CA GLU A 47 14.23 11.26 -11.64
C GLU A 47 13.67 12.65 -11.98
N ASP A 48 12.42 12.77 -12.41
CA ASP A 48 11.79 14.09 -12.65
C ASP A 48 11.79 14.95 -11.37
N ILE A 49 11.48 14.36 -10.20
CA ILE A 49 11.55 15.06 -8.90
C ILE A 49 12.98 15.52 -8.61
N LYS A 50 13.98 14.65 -8.76
CA LYS A 50 15.39 15.02 -8.55
C LYS A 50 15.82 16.14 -9.47
N THR A 51 15.44 16.09 -10.74
CA THR A 51 15.75 17.13 -11.72
C THR A 51 15.13 18.46 -11.29
N LEU A 52 13.86 18.49 -10.88
CA LEU A 52 13.21 19.71 -10.38
C LEU A 52 13.95 20.35 -9.20
N LEU A 53 14.53 19.54 -8.29
CA LEU A 53 15.31 20.03 -7.16
C LEU A 53 16.63 20.72 -7.56
N THR A 54 17.08 20.52 -8.80
CA THR A 54 18.33 21.10 -9.32
C THR A 54 18.12 22.27 -10.28
N LEU A 55 16.90 22.45 -10.79
CA LEU A 55 16.58 23.47 -11.77
C LEU A 55 16.29 24.82 -11.11
N GLU A 56 16.60 25.90 -11.82
CA GLU A 56 16.18 27.24 -11.43
C GLU A 56 14.66 27.37 -11.51
N LEU A 57 14.05 27.81 -10.41
CA LEU A 57 12.62 28.03 -10.30
C LEU A 57 12.16 29.04 -11.35
N GLY A 58 11.17 28.66 -12.15
CA GLY A 58 10.60 29.53 -13.19
C GLY A 58 11.33 29.49 -14.54
N SER A 59 12.40 28.71 -14.67
CA SER A 59 13.02 28.45 -15.98
C SER A 59 12.08 27.65 -16.90
N ALA A 60 12.26 27.79 -18.23
CA ALA A 60 11.47 27.03 -19.21
C ALA A 60 11.58 25.51 -18.99
N LEU A 61 12.79 25.03 -18.69
CA LEU A 61 13.04 23.62 -18.41
C LEU A 61 12.37 23.15 -17.10
N PHE A 62 12.29 24.02 -16.09
CA PHE A 62 11.55 23.70 -14.85
C PHE A 62 10.08 23.39 -15.14
N TYR A 63 9.41 24.22 -15.95
CA TYR A 63 8.02 24.00 -16.31
C TYR A 63 7.82 22.74 -17.15
N GLU A 64 8.74 22.45 -18.09
CA GLU A 64 8.68 21.23 -18.90
C GLU A 64 8.77 19.97 -18.02
N VAL A 65 9.74 19.91 -17.11
CA VAL A 65 9.90 18.78 -16.20
C VAL A 65 8.69 18.66 -15.26
N LEU A 66 8.14 19.78 -14.80
CA LEU A 66 6.94 19.79 -13.95
C LEU A 66 5.71 19.21 -14.68
N VAL A 67 5.51 19.56 -15.96
CA VAL A 67 4.45 19.00 -16.80
C VAL A 67 4.66 17.50 -17.00
N ASN A 68 5.89 17.07 -17.31
CA ASN A 68 6.21 15.65 -17.48
C ASN A 68 5.95 14.85 -16.20
N LEU A 69 6.36 15.39 -15.04
CA LEU A 69 6.08 14.80 -13.75
C LEU A 69 4.56 14.65 -13.51
N SER A 70 3.78 15.69 -13.80
CA SER A 70 2.32 15.65 -13.67
C SER A 70 1.68 14.55 -14.54
N VAL A 71 2.11 14.45 -15.81
CA VAL A 71 1.63 13.42 -16.74
C VAL A 71 1.98 12.02 -16.24
N ARG A 72 3.22 11.79 -15.78
CA ARG A 72 3.62 10.48 -15.25
C ARG A 72 2.91 10.11 -13.95
N LEU A 73 2.72 11.08 -13.04
CA LEU A 73 1.94 10.86 -11.82
C LEU A 73 0.50 10.47 -12.14
N LYS A 74 -0.11 11.14 -13.12
CA LYS A 74 -1.47 10.82 -13.55
C LYS A 74 -1.56 9.43 -14.16
N ALA A 75 -0.63 9.07 -15.05
CA ALA A 75 -0.55 7.74 -15.64
C ALA A 75 -0.36 6.66 -14.56
N LEU A 76 0.53 6.88 -13.59
CA LEU A 76 0.75 5.93 -12.49
C LEU A 76 -0.51 5.73 -11.65
N GLN A 77 -1.22 6.82 -11.34
CA GLN A 77 -2.48 6.75 -10.61
C GLN A 77 -3.52 5.91 -11.37
N ASP A 78 -3.68 6.15 -12.67
CA ASP A 78 -4.69 5.46 -13.47
C ASP A 78 -4.36 3.98 -13.64
N HIS A 79 -3.10 3.63 -13.92
CA HIS A 79 -2.66 2.23 -13.97
C HIS A 79 -2.81 1.52 -12.63
N THR A 80 -2.49 2.19 -11.51
CA THR A 80 -2.62 1.60 -10.18
C THR A 80 -4.09 1.33 -9.83
N LYS A 81 -5.01 2.22 -10.23
CA LYS A 81 -6.45 2.00 -10.07
C LYS A 81 -6.95 0.81 -10.88
N GLU A 82 -6.50 0.69 -12.13
CA GLU A 82 -6.87 -0.43 -12.99
C GLU A 82 -6.35 -1.75 -12.43
N HIS A 83 -5.09 -1.79 -12.02
CA HIS A 83 -4.44 -2.92 -11.37
C HIS A 83 -5.22 -3.43 -10.14
N PHE A 84 -5.52 -2.56 -9.17
CA PHE A 84 -6.31 -2.96 -7.99
C PHE A 84 -7.73 -3.41 -8.35
N LYS A 85 -8.36 -2.80 -9.36
CA LYS A 85 -9.69 -3.21 -9.82
C LYS A 85 -9.68 -4.61 -10.43
N GLU A 86 -8.63 -4.95 -11.17
CA GLU A 86 -8.45 -6.28 -11.73
C GLU A 86 -8.19 -7.33 -10.64
N GLU A 87 -7.36 -7.00 -9.65
CA GLU A 87 -7.13 -7.86 -8.50
C GLU A 87 -8.40 -8.11 -7.69
N GLU A 88 -9.15 -7.06 -7.37
CA GLU A 88 -10.40 -7.16 -6.62
C GLU A 88 -11.42 -8.05 -7.34
N LYS A 89 -11.49 -7.91 -8.67
CA LYS A 89 -12.41 -8.67 -9.50
C LYS A 89 -11.98 -10.13 -9.68
N ASP A 90 -10.69 -10.39 -9.89
CA ASP A 90 -10.21 -11.69 -10.38
C ASP A 90 -9.29 -12.42 -9.38
N MET A 91 -8.39 -11.71 -8.69
CA MET A 91 -7.37 -12.33 -7.81
C MET A 91 -7.87 -12.57 -6.38
N LEU A 92 -8.53 -11.59 -5.77
CA LEU A 92 -9.06 -11.74 -4.41
C LEU A 92 -10.07 -12.90 -4.28
N PRO A 93 -11.02 -13.10 -5.23
CA PRO A 93 -11.93 -14.24 -5.15
C PRO A 93 -11.20 -15.58 -5.27
N ARG A 94 -10.13 -15.66 -6.07
CA ARG A 94 -9.30 -16.87 -6.19
C ARG A 94 -8.56 -17.14 -4.90
N LEU A 95 -7.93 -16.13 -4.33
CA LEU A 95 -7.27 -16.25 -3.03
C LEU A 95 -8.25 -16.77 -1.98
N GLU A 96 -9.45 -16.20 -1.88
CA GLU A 96 -10.46 -16.66 -0.92
C GLU A 96 -10.86 -18.12 -1.18
N SER A 97 -11.04 -18.52 -2.44
CA SER A 97 -11.33 -19.92 -2.77
C SER A 97 -10.21 -20.87 -2.35
N VAL A 98 -8.95 -20.50 -2.61
CA VAL A 98 -7.78 -21.28 -2.20
C VAL A 98 -7.73 -21.40 -0.67
N ARG A 99 -7.96 -20.30 0.04
CA ARG A 99 -7.98 -20.29 1.51
C ARG A 99 -9.12 -21.14 2.07
N ARG A 100 -10.30 -21.09 1.45
CA ARG A 100 -11.43 -21.95 1.83
C ARG A 100 -11.09 -23.43 1.69
N MET A 101 -10.51 -23.84 0.55
CA MET A 101 -10.09 -25.23 0.34
C MET A 101 -9.05 -25.68 1.38
N GLN A 102 -8.04 -24.85 1.65
CA GLN A 102 -7.02 -25.15 2.67
C GLN A 102 -7.59 -25.33 4.08
N ARG A 103 -8.66 -24.60 4.44
CA ARG A 103 -9.38 -24.77 5.71
C ARG A 103 -10.18 -26.08 5.74
N GLU A 104 -10.86 -26.41 4.65
CA GLU A 104 -11.67 -27.64 4.53
C GLU A 104 -10.80 -28.91 4.55
N GLU A 105 -9.60 -28.86 4.00
CA GLU A 105 -8.62 -29.97 4.01
C GLU A 105 -7.91 -30.19 5.36
N GLY A 106 -8.16 -29.33 6.36
CA GLY A 106 -7.49 -29.40 7.67
C GLY A 106 -6.01 -29.00 7.65
N ASN A 107 -5.54 -28.45 6.53
CA ASN A 107 -4.15 -27.99 6.36
C ASN A 107 -3.86 -26.69 7.14
N VAL A 108 -4.89 -25.98 7.62
CA VAL A 108 -4.75 -24.73 8.38
C VAL A 108 -5.64 -24.79 9.62
N PRO A 109 -5.08 -24.86 10.85
CA PRO A 109 -5.89 -24.79 12.05
C PRO A 109 -6.60 -23.43 12.15
N ASP A 110 -7.84 -23.44 12.64
CA ASP A 110 -8.73 -22.26 12.74
C ASP A 110 -8.11 -21.08 13.54
N LYS A 111 -7.08 -21.37 14.36
CA LYS A 111 -6.30 -20.39 15.13
C LYS A 111 -5.05 -19.84 14.42
N SER A 112 -4.67 -20.34 13.23
CA SER A 112 -3.48 -19.90 12.46
C SER A 112 -3.80 -18.98 11.29
N ASN A 113 -4.95 -18.30 11.31
CA ASN A 113 -5.38 -17.34 10.29
C ASN A 113 -4.41 -16.15 10.08
N SER A 114 -3.31 -16.07 10.85
CA SER A 114 -2.29 -15.03 10.77
C SER A 114 -0.97 -15.47 10.13
N GLY A 115 -0.75 -16.72 9.70
CA GLY A 115 0.57 -17.13 9.18
C GLY A 115 0.99 -16.34 7.94
N TRP A 116 0.22 -16.48 6.87
CA TRP A 116 0.41 -15.73 5.62
C TRP A 116 0.21 -14.23 5.81
N ALA A 117 -0.74 -13.82 6.67
CA ALA A 117 -0.98 -12.41 6.93
C ALA A 117 0.20 -11.77 7.68
N SER A 118 0.83 -12.48 8.60
CA SER A 118 2.05 -12.03 9.28
C SER A 118 3.22 -11.97 8.33
N GLU A 119 3.34 -12.91 7.39
CA GLU A 119 4.37 -12.89 6.35
C GLU A 119 4.15 -11.75 5.35
N ALA A 120 2.90 -11.51 4.94
CA ALA A 120 2.52 -10.41 4.08
C ALA A 120 2.81 -9.06 4.75
N MET A 121 2.38 -8.91 6.02
CA MET A 121 2.70 -7.73 6.82
C MET A 121 4.22 -7.57 6.97
N GLY A 122 4.96 -8.62 7.33
CA GLY A 122 6.42 -8.57 7.42
C GLY A 122 7.10 -8.17 6.12
N THR A 123 6.58 -8.58 4.97
CA THR A 123 7.11 -8.18 3.65
C THR A 123 6.89 -6.69 3.35
N MET A 124 5.87 -6.08 3.96
CA MET A 124 5.51 -4.67 3.81
C MET A 124 5.90 -3.80 5.02
N GLU A 125 6.76 -4.30 5.92
CA GLU A 125 7.08 -3.66 7.19
C GLU A 125 7.60 -2.24 7.02
N MET A 126 8.44 -1.99 6.01
CA MET A 126 9.10 -0.70 5.82
C MET A 126 8.08 0.38 5.44
N THR A 127 7.14 0.08 4.55
CA THR A 127 6.11 1.04 4.14
C THR A 127 4.98 1.17 5.16
N HIS A 128 4.45 0.05 5.68
CA HIS A 128 3.33 0.12 6.61
C HIS A 128 3.70 0.70 7.97
N SER A 129 4.98 0.65 8.37
CA SER A 129 5.44 1.26 9.62
C SER A 129 5.61 2.77 9.48
N LYS A 130 6.38 3.21 8.48
CA LYS A 130 6.69 4.62 8.22
C LYS A 130 5.44 5.41 7.81
N LEU A 131 4.56 4.79 7.01
CA LEU A 131 3.36 5.41 6.48
C LEU A 131 2.11 5.01 7.25
N PHE A 132 2.25 4.43 8.46
CA PHE A 132 1.13 3.96 9.25
C PHE A 132 0.04 5.02 9.43
N PRO A 133 0.35 6.26 9.87
CA PRO A 133 -0.69 7.27 10.03
C PRO A 133 -1.33 7.69 8.69
N PHE A 134 -0.54 7.69 7.61
CA PHE A 134 -1.04 8.02 6.28
C PHE A 134 -2.06 6.98 5.80
N PHE A 135 -1.76 5.69 5.94
CA PHE A 135 -2.71 4.63 5.58
C PHE A 135 -4.00 4.72 6.38
N MET A 136 -3.89 4.91 7.70
CA MET A 136 -5.07 5.05 8.57
C MET A 136 -6.01 6.18 8.14
N THR A 137 -5.48 7.23 7.53
CA THR A 137 -6.29 8.39 7.07
C THR A 137 -6.97 8.20 5.72
N GLY A 138 -6.53 7.21 4.94
CA GLY A 138 -7.19 6.83 3.69
C GLY A 138 -8.31 5.80 3.86
N LEU A 139 -8.48 5.26 5.07
CA LEU A 139 -9.44 4.19 5.37
C LEU A 139 -10.73 4.73 5.98
N MET A 140 -11.84 4.06 5.69
CA MET A 140 -13.08 4.27 6.44
C MET A 140 -12.90 3.81 7.90
N PRO A 141 -13.67 4.34 8.88
CA PRO A 141 -13.48 4.00 10.29
C PRO A 141 -13.47 2.49 10.58
N GLN A 142 -14.33 1.72 9.89
CA GLN A 142 -14.40 0.27 10.04
C GLN A 142 -13.16 -0.42 9.47
N GLU A 143 -12.70 -0.01 8.29
CA GLU A 143 -11.50 -0.54 7.64
C GLU A 143 -10.24 -0.21 8.45
N ALA A 144 -10.18 1.00 9.03
CA ALA A 144 -9.11 1.42 9.91
C ALA A 144 -9.02 0.53 11.17
N VAL A 145 -10.15 0.22 11.80
CA VAL A 145 -10.20 -0.69 12.94
C VAL A 145 -9.77 -2.12 12.55
N GLN A 146 -10.23 -2.61 11.40
CA GLN A 146 -9.84 -3.93 10.88
C GLN A 146 -8.34 -4.00 10.58
N TYR A 147 -7.79 -2.95 9.97
CA TYR A 147 -6.37 -2.86 9.67
C TYR A 147 -5.54 -2.78 10.96
N LEU A 148 -5.99 -2.02 11.95
CA LEU A 148 -5.35 -1.94 13.26
C LEU A 148 -5.32 -3.30 13.98
N ASP A 149 -6.45 -4.01 13.96
CA ASP A 149 -6.57 -5.36 14.52
C ASP A 149 -5.63 -6.35 13.79
N LEU A 150 -5.53 -6.25 12.46
CA LEU A 150 -4.59 -7.03 11.67
C LEU A 150 -3.13 -6.75 12.06
N VAL A 151 -2.73 -5.48 12.15
CA VAL A 151 -1.39 -5.06 12.57
C VAL A 151 -1.07 -5.57 13.97
N CYS A 152 -2.01 -5.45 14.92
CA CYS A 152 -1.82 -5.94 16.28
C CYS A 152 -1.61 -7.46 16.34
N ARG A 153 -2.32 -8.22 15.49
CA ARG A 153 -2.18 -9.68 15.42
C ARG A 153 -0.91 -10.16 14.71
N CYS A 154 -0.42 -9.39 13.75
CA CYS A 154 0.65 -9.80 12.85
C CYS A 154 2.04 -9.30 13.29
N THR A 155 2.11 -8.18 14.01
CA THR A 155 3.38 -7.58 14.43
C THR A 155 3.90 -8.24 15.71
N LYS A 156 4.93 -9.09 15.58
CA LYS A 156 5.58 -9.76 16.72
C LYS A 156 6.45 -8.82 17.56
N ASN A 157 6.98 -7.76 16.96
CA ASN A 157 7.83 -6.80 17.65
C ASN A 157 6.98 -5.78 18.41
N THR A 158 6.70 -6.05 19.69
CA THR A 158 5.86 -5.18 20.54
C THR A 158 6.39 -3.75 20.63
N ARG A 159 7.72 -3.54 20.65
CA ARG A 159 8.30 -2.19 20.69
C ARG A 159 7.97 -1.42 19.41
N HIS A 160 8.08 -2.10 18.27
CA HIS A 160 7.75 -1.51 16.97
C HIS A 160 6.26 -1.19 16.86
N LEU A 161 5.38 -2.13 17.25
CA LEU A 161 3.94 -1.91 17.32
C LEU A 161 3.59 -0.68 18.18
N VAL A 162 4.15 -0.59 19.39
CA VAL A 162 3.94 0.57 20.28
C VAL A 162 4.39 1.87 19.62
N SER A 163 5.49 1.85 18.87
CA SER A 163 5.97 3.02 18.12
C SER A 163 4.97 3.44 17.04
N MET A 164 4.43 2.49 16.26
CA MET A 164 3.42 2.78 15.24
C MET A 164 2.15 3.37 15.87
N LEU A 165 1.65 2.77 16.95
CA LEU A 165 0.47 3.26 17.66
C LEU A 165 0.69 4.66 18.26
N ARG A 166 1.86 4.92 18.84
CA ARG A 166 2.21 6.25 19.35
C ARG A 166 2.24 7.28 18.23
N SER A 167 2.85 6.95 17.09
CA SER A 167 2.89 7.87 15.93
C SER A 167 1.49 8.22 15.42
N LEU A 168 0.54 7.28 15.50
CA LEU A 168 -0.86 7.54 15.16
C LEU A 168 -1.53 8.46 16.19
N ALA A 169 -1.33 8.19 17.48
CA ALA A 169 -1.89 9.01 18.57
C ALA A 169 -1.39 10.46 18.52
N GLU A 170 -0.08 10.66 18.35
CA GLU A 170 0.53 12.00 18.22
C GLU A 170 -0.08 12.78 17.06
N ARG A 171 -0.34 12.14 15.91
CA ARG A 171 -0.99 12.80 14.77
C ARG A 171 -2.47 13.12 14.99
N LEU A 172 -3.16 12.33 15.80
CA LEU A 172 -4.55 12.58 16.18
C LEU A 172 -4.67 13.70 17.21
N GLU A 173 -3.73 13.80 18.15
CA GLU A 173 -3.65 14.87 19.15
C GLU A 173 -3.31 16.23 18.50
N ASP A 174 -2.42 16.22 17.50
CA ASP A 174 -2.09 17.40 16.69
C ASP A 174 -3.25 17.83 15.77
N ALA A 175 -4.13 16.91 15.39
CA ALA A 175 -5.29 17.19 14.57
C ALA A 175 -6.37 17.86 15.43
N ASN A 176 -6.40 19.20 15.41
CA ASN A 176 -7.40 20.01 16.11
C ASN A 176 -8.81 19.39 15.95
N PRO A 177 -9.53 19.01 17.04
CA PRO A 177 -10.76 18.22 16.97
C PRO A 177 -11.89 18.88 16.16
N SER A 178 -11.78 20.19 15.91
CA SER A 178 -12.67 20.97 15.03
C SER A 178 -12.47 20.73 13.52
N ILE A 179 -11.33 20.17 13.11
CA ILE A 179 -10.99 19.83 11.70
C ILE A 179 -11.52 18.43 11.35
N ILE A 180 -11.39 17.48 12.29
CA ILE A 180 -11.82 16.07 12.12
C ILE A 180 -13.32 15.98 11.87
N HIS A 181 -14.11 16.83 12.52
CA HIS A 181 -15.57 16.71 12.50
C HIS A 181 -16.24 17.31 11.25
N ASN A 182 -15.55 18.16 10.47
CA ASN A 182 -16.18 18.99 9.45
C ASN A 182 -15.68 18.80 8.01
N ASN A 183 -14.50 18.21 7.78
CA ASN A 183 -14.05 17.94 6.41
C ASN A 183 -12.86 16.96 6.33
N PRO A 184 -13.04 15.72 5.83
CA PRO A 184 -11.96 14.72 5.67
C PRO A 184 -10.79 15.21 4.81
N THR A 185 -11.07 16.11 3.85
CA THR A 185 -10.06 16.64 2.93
C THR A 185 -9.04 17.55 3.63
N ARG A 186 -9.43 18.24 4.71
CA ARG A 186 -8.51 19.09 5.50
C ARG A 186 -7.58 18.29 6.40
N LEU A 187 -8.00 17.09 6.83
CA LEU A 187 -7.11 16.16 7.53
C LEU A 187 -5.99 15.72 6.59
N TYR A 188 -6.33 15.43 5.33
CA TYR A 188 -5.39 15.06 4.28
C TYR A 188 -4.33 16.15 4.02
N GLU A 189 -4.74 17.41 3.93
CA GLU A 189 -3.83 18.56 3.77
C GLU A 189 -2.93 18.75 5.00
N HIS A 190 -3.47 18.64 6.22
CA HIS A 190 -2.69 18.82 7.44
C HIS A 190 -1.63 17.72 7.62
N LEU A 191 -1.91 16.50 7.17
CA LEU A 191 -1.00 15.36 7.28
C LEU A 191 0.10 15.34 6.20
N LEU A 192 -0.17 15.94 5.04
CA LEU A 192 0.80 16.07 3.94
C LEU A 192 1.81 17.21 4.18
N VAL A 193 1.38 18.34 4.76
CA VAL A 193 2.24 19.52 4.99
C VAL A 193 3.33 19.27 6.04
N LYS A 194 3.17 18.27 6.91
CA LYS A 194 4.11 17.96 8.01
C LYS A 194 5.02 16.73 7.77
N SER A 195 5.08 16.19 6.55
CA SER A 195 6.03 15.10 6.26
C SER A 195 7.41 15.68 5.90
N PRO A 196 8.49 15.35 6.65
CA PRO A 196 9.85 15.70 6.25
C PRO A 196 10.30 14.95 4.99
#